data_AF-A0A075H377-F1
#
_entry.id   AF-A0A075H377-F1
#
_cell.length_a   1.000
_cell.length_b   1.000
_cell.length_c   1.000
_cell.angle_alpha   90.00
_cell.angle_beta   90.00
_cell.angle_gamma   90.00
#
_symmetry.space_group_name_H-M   'P 1'
#
loop_
_entity.id
_entity.type
_entity.pdbx_description
1 polymer ?
#
loop_
_entity_poly.entity_id
_entity_poly.type
_entity_poly.pdbx_seq_one_letter_code
_entity_poly.pdbx_strand_id
1 'polypeptide(L)'
;MVNCPECVSREIEKKKKELEVEFNAAEEEGREFRVPAYREMEDEIDFESLGLVMKLDPSTKHFICKRCGLYATREQVSDIRYKLSRKEATRSDKQYDYLDWWQKSKKEKDAE
;
A
#
# COMPACT_ATOMS: atom_id res chain seq x y z
N MET A 1 -3.09 -2.21 19.09
CA MET A 1 -1.86 -1.41 18.88
C MET A 1 -2.12 -0.42 17.74
N VAL A 2 -1.71 0.84 17.86
CA VAL A 2 -1.81 1.81 16.76
C VAL A 2 -0.42 1.99 16.18
N ASN A 3 -0.26 1.63 14.91
CA ASN A 3 1.02 1.71 14.22
C ASN A 3 1.11 3.02 13.46
N CYS A 4 2.30 3.61 13.43
CA CYS A 4 2.55 4.85 12.71
C CYS A 4 2.38 4.64 11.21
N PRO A 5 1.40 5.29 10.55
CA PRO A 5 1.10 5.05 9.15
C PRO A 5 2.30 5.38 8.24
N GLU A 6 3.00 6.48 8.50
CA GLU A 6 4.19 6.88 7.72
C GLU A 6 5.35 5.89 7.80
N CYS A 7 5.71 5.45 9.00
CA CYS A 7 6.83 4.54 9.15
C CYS A 7 6.48 3.14 8.65
N VAL A 8 5.22 2.71 8.78
CA VAL A 8 4.74 1.44 8.22
C VAL A 8 4.79 1.47 6.69
N SER A 9 4.29 2.55 6.07
CA SER A 9 4.37 2.72 4.61
C SER A 9 5.80 2.66 4.09
N ARG A 10 6.76 3.30 4.78
CA ARG A 10 8.18 3.22 4.40
C ARG A 10 8.76 1.81 4.45
N GLU A 11 8.42 1.00 5.46
CA GLU A 11 8.93 -0.38 5.52
C GLU A 11 8.26 -1.27 4.47
N ILE A 12 6.97 -1.07 4.18
CA ILE A 12 6.27 -1.77 3.11
C ILE A 12 6.90 -1.44 1.74
N GLU A 13 7.22 -0.17 1.48
CA GLU A 13 7.88 0.23 0.23
C GLU A 13 9.25 -0.42 0.06
N LYS A 14 10.04 -0.53 1.14
CA LYS A 14 11.32 -1.26 1.09
C LYS A 14 11.12 -2.73 0.77
N LYS A 15 10.22 -3.42 1.48
CA LYS A 15 9.92 -4.83 1.22
C LYS A 15 9.41 -5.04 -0.20
N LYS A 16 8.55 -4.14 -0.70
CA LYS A 16 8.06 -4.19 -2.09
C LYS A 16 9.19 -4.08 -3.10
N LYS A 17 10.16 -3.18 -2.86
CA LYS A 17 11.33 -3.03 -3.71
C LYS A 17 12.25 -4.26 -3.66
N GLU A 18 12.43 -4.85 -2.48
CA GLU A 18 13.18 -6.11 -2.31
C GLU A 18 12.50 -7.24 -3.09
N LEU A 19 11.19 -7.40 -2.96
CA LEU A 19 10.43 -8.39 -3.75
C LEU A 19 10.46 -8.12 -5.26
N GLU A 20 10.44 -6.87 -5.70
CA GLU A 20 10.57 -6.53 -7.13
C GLU A 20 11.94 -6.95 -7.66
N VAL A 21 13.01 -6.80 -6.87
CA VAL A 21 14.36 -7.28 -7.24
C VAL A 21 14.40 -8.81 -7.28
N GLU A 22 13.83 -9.49 -6.28
CA GLU A 22 13.76 -10.95 -6.26
C GLU A 22 12.91 -11.51 -7.41
N PHE A 23 11.80 -10.86 -7.74
CA PHE A 23 10.97 -11.22 -8.88
C PHE A 23 11.74 -11.11 -10.19
N ASN A 24 12.43 -9.98 -10.43
CA ASN A 24 13.23 -9.79 -11.64
C ASN A 24 14.37 -10.82 -11.74
N ALA A 25 15.05 -11.11 -10.62
CA ALA A 25 16.10 -12.13 -10.58
C ALA A 25 15.55 -13.53 -10.87
N ALA A 26 14.37 -13.87 -10.33
CA ALA A 26 13.72 -15.15 -10.61
C ALA A 26 13.23 -15.27 -12.06
N GLU A 27 12.77 -14.17 -12.67
CA GLU A 27 12.40 -14.10 -14.09
C GLU A 27 13.64 -14.35 -14.98
N GLU A 28 14.78 -13.74 -14.66
CA GLU A 28 16.07 -13.99 -15.34
C GLU A 28 16.54 -15.45 -15.18
N GLU A 29 16.32 -16.06 -14.01
CA GLU A 29 16.64 -17.46 -13.74
C GLU A 29 15.59 -18.47 -14.26
N GLY A 30 14.46 -18.00 -14.81
CA GLY A 30 13.36 -18.84 -15.25
C GLY A 30 12.67 -19.63 -14.12
N ARG A 31 12.77 -19.17 -12.87
CA ARG A 31 12.06 -19.76 -11.72
C ARG A 31 10.70 -19.11 -11.53
N GLU A 32 9.69 -19.91 -11.18
CA GLU A 32 8.41 -19.37 -10.73
C GLU A 32 8.57 -18.67 -9.37
N PHE A 33 8.42 -17.35 -9.35
CA PHE A 33 8.39 -16.54 -8.13
C PHE A 33 6.95 -16.17 -7.78
N ARG A 34 6.47 -16.69 -6.65
CA ARG A 34 5.18 -16.28 -6.10
C ARG A 34 5.40 -15.04 -5.24
N VAL A 35 4.86 -13.91 -5.68
CA VAL A 35 4.81 -12.69 -4.87
C VAL A 35 3.93 -12.94 -3.64
N PRO A 36 4.45 -12.76 -2.41
CA PRO A 36 3.65 -12.88 -1.19
C PRO A 36 2.48 -11.90 -1.17
N ALA A 37 1.37 -12.33 -0.57
CA ALA A 37 0.24 -11.43 -0.36
C ALA A 37 0.64 -10.32 0.64
N TYR A 38 0.04 -9.15 0.48
CA TYR A 38 0.30 -7.99 1.35
C TYR A 38 0.17 -8.30 2.85
N ARG A 39 -0.76 -9.19 3.22
CA ARG A 39 -0.97 -9.61 4.61
C ARG A 39 0.17 -10.47 5.16
N GLU A 40 0.74 -11.35 4.33
CA GLU A 40 1.90 -12.19 4.69
C GLU A 40 3.14 -11.31 4.92
N MET A 41 3.29 -10.28 4.08
CA MET A 41 4.34 -9.28 4.25
C MET A 41 4.22 -8.47 5.55
N GLU A 42 3.00 -8.12 5.96
CA GLU A 42 2.72 -7.41 7.22
C GLU A 42 3.04 -8.26 8.46
N ASP A 43 2.77 -9.57 8.42
CA ASP A 43 3.01 -10.48 9.56
C ASP A 43 4.51 -10.67 9.85
N GLU A 44 5.35 -10.54 8.82
CA GLU A 44 6.81 -10.55 8.96
C GLU A 44 7.39 -9.20 9.46
N ILE A 45 6.61 -8.10 9.41
CA ILE A 45 7.09 -6.81 9.92
C ILE A 45 6.97 -6.83 11.43
N ASP A 46 8.11 -6.90 12.11
CA ASP A 46 8.14 -6.77 13.57
C ASP A 46 7.93 -5.30 13.98
N PHE A 47 6.66 -4.91 14.10
CA PHE A 47 6.26 -3.55 14.46
C PHE A 47 6.76 -3.10 15.84
N GLU A 48 6.98 -4.05 16.74
CA GLU A 48 7.40 -3.78 18.12
C GLU A 48 8.91 -3.52 18.17
N SER A 49 9.75 -4.38 17.57
CA SER A 49 11.19 -4.15 17.53
C SER A 49 11.60 -2.94 16.68
N LEU A 50 10.85 -2.63 15.62
CA LEU A 50 11.07 -1.46 14.77
C LEU A 50 10.56 -0.15 15.38
N GLY A 51 9.95 -0.20 16.58
CA GLY A 51 9.44 1.00 17.27
C GLY A 51 8.35 1.73 16.49
N LEU A 52 7.61 1.00 15.65
CA LEU A 52 6.54 1.52 14.78
C LEU A 52 5.25 1.76 15.56
N VAL A 53 5.16 1.18 16.77
CA VAL A 53 4.04 1.35 17.69
C VAL A 53 4.02 2.76 18.25
N MET A 54 2.88 3.44 18.08
CA MET A 54 2.66 4.76 18.66
C MET A 54 2.25 4.64 20.12
N LYS A 55 2.75 5.56 20.96
CA LYS A 55 2.33 5.67 22.36
C LYS A 55 1.13 6.60 22.48
N LEU A 56 0.14 6.21 23.28
CA LEU A 56 -0.99 7.07 23.60
C LEU A 56 -0.58 8.07 24.68
N ASP A 57 -0.83 9.35 24.42
CA ASP A 57 -0.87 10.39 25.45
C ASP A 57 -2.30 10.43 26.04
N PRO A 58 -2.50 10.01 27.31
CA PRO A 58 -3.82 9.96 27.92
C PRO A 58 -4.43 11.36 28.17
N SER A 59 -3.60 12.41 28.23
CA SER A 59 -4.08 13.77 28.51
C SER A 59 -4.78 14.39 27.30
N THR A 60 -4.22 14.17 26.11
CA THR A 60 -4.70 14.74 24.86
C THR A 60 -5.41 13.72 23.97
N LYS A 61 -5.37 12.42 24.31
CA LYS A 61 -5.84 11.29 23.49
C LYS A 61 -5.15 11.19 22.12
N HIS A 62 -3.96 11.78 21.99
CA HIS A 62 -3.16 11.69 20.77
C HIS A 62 -2.20 10.51 20.83
N PHE A 63 -1.84 10.03 19.66
CA PHE A 63 -0.80 9.03 19.47
C PHE A 63 0.48 9.73 19.03
N ILE A 64 1.60 9.36 19.64
CA ILE A 64 2.93 9.87 19.33
C ILE A 64 3.81 8.74 18.81
N CYS A 65 4.33 8.89 17.60
CA CYS A 65 5.38 8.00 17.08
C CYS A 65 6.76 8.48 17.54
N LYS A 66 7.52 7.63 18.23
CA LYS A 66 8.89 7.96 18.66
C LYS A 66 9.92 7.97 17.52
N ARG A 67 9.61 7.34 16.39
CA ARG A 67 10.53 7.19 15.26
C ARG A 67 10.50 8.39 14.31
N CYS A 68 9.31 8.87 13.96
CA CYS A 68 9.14 10.01 13.04
C CYS A 68 8.59 11.28 13.70
N GLY A 69 8.17 11.21 14.97
CA GLY A 69 7.58 12.36 15.67
C GLY A 69 6.13 12.66 15.31
N LEU A 70 5.44 11.80 14.54
CA LEU A 70 4.04 12.00 14.19
C LEU A 70 3.18 12.09 15.45
N TYR A 71 2.42 13.17 15.57
CA TYR A 71 1.49 13.45 16.66
C TYR A 71 0.09 13.61 16.07
N ALA A 72 -0.78 12.62 16.30
CA ALA A 72 -2.08 12.56 15.63
C ALA A 72 -3.14 11.85 16.48
N THR A 73 -4.41 12.22 16.32
CA THR A 73 -5.53 11.46 16.90
C THR A 73 -5.74 10.15 16.16
N ARG A 74 -6.55 9.24 16.73
CA ARG A 74 -6.88 7.96 16.08
C ARG A 74 -7.51 8.14 14.70
N GLU A 75 -8.39 9.13 14.55
CA GLU A 75 -9.07 9.42 13.28
C GLU A 75 -8.08 9.94 12.25
N GLN A 76 -7.21 10.88 12.64
CA GLN A 76 -6.15 11.40 11.78
C GLN A 76 -5.20 10.29 11.31
N VAL A 77 -4.86 9.32 12.18
CA VAL A 77 -4.05 8.17 11.80
C VAL A 77 -4.73 7.32 10.72
N SER A 78 -6.04 7.08 10.83
CA SER A 78 -6.82 6.36 9.81
C SER A 78 -6.86 7.14 8.49
N ASP A 79 -7.06 8.45 8.53
CA ASP A 79 -7.08 9.31 7.35
C ASP A 79 -5.73 9.33 6.63
N ILE A 80 -4.63 9.43 7.38
CA ILE A 80 -3.27 9.37 6.83
C ILE A 80 -3.02 8.01 6.18
N ARG A 81 -3.40 6.91 6.85
CA ARG A 81 -3.28 5.56 6.28
C ARG A 81 -4.06 5.43 4.98
N TYR A 82 -5.29 5.94 4.95
CA TYR A 82 -6.11 5.92 3.75
C TYR A 82 -5.48 6.74 2.62
N LYS A 83 -4.95 7.93 2.91
CA LYS A 83 -4.23 8.75 1.93
C LYS A 83 -2.98 8.05 1.38
N LEU A 84 -2.15 7.44 2.24
CA LEU A 84 -0.95 6.71 1.83
C LEU A 84 -1.28 5.45 1.00
N SER A 85 -2.41 4.78 1.29
CA SER A 85 -2.84 3.61 0.53
C SER A 85 -3.34 3.95 -0.89
N ARG A 86 -3.82 5.18 -1.10
CA ARG A 86 -4.24 5.63 -2.43
C ARG A 86 -2.99 6.03 -3.20
N LYS A 87 -2.56 5.17 -4.13
CA LYS A 87 -1.70 5.59 -5.24
C LYS A 87 -2.34 6.81 -5.90
N GLU A 88 -1.54 7.84 -6.20
CA GLU A 88 -1.98 8.92 -7.07
C GLU A 88 -2.54 8.28 -8.34
N ALA A 89 -3.84 8.43 -8.58
CA ALA A 89 -4.50 7.81 -9.72
C ALA A 89 -3.85 8.36 -10.99
N THR A 90 -2.94 7.57 -11.57
CA THR A 90 -2.27 7.94 -12.80
C THR A 90 -3.29 7.91 -13.93
N ARG A 91 -3.12 8.77 -14.94
CA ARG A 91 -4.05 8.83 -16.08
C ARG A 91 -4.19 7.47 -16.80
N SER A 92 -3.18 6.61 -16.71
CA SER A 92 -3.15 5.23 -17.19
C SER A 92 -4.03 4.24 -16.40
N ASP A 93 -4.22 4.44 -15.09
CA ASP A 93 -5.07 3.56 -14.26
C ASP A 93 -6.56 3.66 -14.64
N LYS A 94 -6.95 4.73 -15.34
CA LYS A 94 -8.32 4.93 -15.84
C LYS A 94 -8.58 4.28 -17.21
N GLN A 95 -7.59 3.64 -17.83
CA GLN A 95 -7.60 3.41 -19.29
C GLN A 95 -8.09 2.02 -19.75
N TYR A 96 -8.64 1.17 -18.88
CA TYR A 96 -9.33 -0.04 -19.33
C TYR A 96 -10.80 -0.01 -18.95
N ASP A 97 -11.51 0.92 -19.58
CA ASP A 97 -12.95 1.02 -19.50
C ASP A 97 -13.57 -0.10 -20.37
N TYR A 98 -13.83 -1.25 -19.75
CA TYR A 98 -14.51 -2.40 -20.38
C TYR A 98 -15.82 -1.98 -21.06
N LEU A 99 -16.47 -0.94 -20.52
CA LEU A 99 -17.68 -0.35 -21.10
C LEU A 99 -17.41 0.34 -22.45
N ASP A 100 -16.24 0.96 -22.64
CA ASP A 100 -15.90 1.66 -23.88
C ASP A 100 -15.62 0.66 -25.02
N TRP A 101 -14.98 -0.48 -24.71
CA TRP A 101 -14.86 -1.61 -25.65
C TRP A 101 -16.23 -2.21 -26.00
N TRP A 102 -17.07 -2.46 -24.99
CA TRP A 102 -18.38 -3.06 -25.21
C TRP A 102 -19.31 -2.14 -26.02
N GLN A 103 -19.31 -0.83 -25.74
CA GLN A 103 -20.10 0.14 -26.49
C GLN A 103 -19.61 0.30 -27.94
N LYS A 104 -18.30 0.30 -28.18
CA LYS A 104 -17.74 0.29 -29.55
C LYS A 104 -18.14 -0.98 -30.31
N SER A 105 -18.02 -2.15 -29.68
CA SER A 105 -18.42 -3.43 -30.29
C SER A 105 -19.92 -3.50 -30.61
N LYS A 106 -20.77 -2.91 -29.76
CA LYS A 106 -22.21 -2.75 -30.03
C LYS A 106 -22.48 -1.84 -31.22
N LYS A 107 -21.79 -0.69 -31.27
CA LYS A 107 -22.00 0.34 -32.30
C LYS A 107 -21.51 -0.10 -33.69
N GLU A 108 -20.46 -0.92 -33.74
CA GLU A 108 -19.97 -1.53 -34.98
C GLU A 108 -20.94 -2.60 -35.52
N LYS A 109 -21.62 -3.36 -34.64
CA LYS A 109 -22.62 -4.36 -35.03
C LYS A 109 -23.92 -3.79 -35.58
N ASP A 110 -24.32 -2.59 -35.16
CA ASP A 110 -25.54 -1.94 -35.65
C ASP A 110 -25.32 -1.19 -36.99
N ALA A 111 -24.06 -1.13 -37.47
CA ALA A 111 -23.66 -0.42 -38.70
C ALA A 111 -23.39 -1.35 -39.90
N GLU A 112 -23.54 -2.66 -39.73
CA GLU A 112 -23.47 -3.71 -40.77
C GLU A 112 -24.87 -4.24 -41.10
#